data_AF-A0A6P0N835-F1
#
_entry.id   AF-A0A6P0N835-F1
#
_cell.length_a   1.000
_cell.length_b   1.000
_cell.length_c   1.000
_cell.angle_alpha   90.00
_cell.angle_beta   90.00
_cell.angle_gamma   90.00
#
_symmetry.space_group_name_H-M   'P 1'
#
loop_
_entity.id
_entity.type
_entity.pdbx_description
1 polymer ?
#
loop_
_entity_poly.entity_id
_entity_poly.type
_entity_poly.pdbx_seq_one_letter_code
_entity_poly.pdbx_strand_id
1 'polypeptide(L)'
;PNNTYHSYIERSYGTKVVTASIHINVGISDPEILMRACRLVRMEAPLYLALSASSPFLDGKTTGYHSTRWGMFPKTPSDVPLFESHRHFIQWNEEQLAAGTMFNIRHLWTSVRPNGNRRPYDLNRLELRICDLMVDPIALLAVMALLEARLIQLIHDPSLDPLEISTIPANNRSADLIALTDANEIAAAESSLDAQLRHWEDGRLILARDWIEELYQEVWPVAKKHGFSCFLSPIKKILREGNTASQWLQLHSVGVDPRQVMIQAIQSMAEQESLLEDQLCQSLVA
;
A
#
# COMPACT_ATOMS: atom_id res chain seq x y z
N PRO A 1 18.81 1.19 22.68
CA PRO A 1 18.59 1.14 24.15
C PRO A 1 17.94 2.41 24.74
N ASN A 2 18.39 3.62 24.39
CA ASN A 2 17.88 4.88 24.99
C ASN A 2 16.81 5.61 24.15
N ASN A 3 16.15 4.91 23.21
CA ASN A 3 15.12 5.53 22.38
C ASN A 3 13.76 5.40 23.08
N THR A 4 13.31 6.48 23.72
CA THR A 4 12.05 6.53 24.48
C THR A 4 10.84 6.16 23.64
N TYR A 5 10.86 6.47 22.34
CA TYR A 5 9.83 6.08 21.39
C TYR A 5 9.80 4.57 21.17
N HIS A 6 10.96 3.92 21.03
CA HIS A 6 11.02 2.46 20.88
C HIS A 6 10.45 1.75 22.10
N SER A 7 10.82 2.19 23.31
CA SER A 7 10.28 1.64 24.56
C SER A 7 8.78 1.88 24.71
N TYR A 8 8.26 3.00 24.19
CA TYR A 8 6.81 3.24 24.14
C TYR A 8 6.13 2.25 23.19
N ILE A 9 6.65 2.07 21.97
CA ILE A 9 6.09 1.15 20.97
C ILE A 9 6.05 -0.28 21.50
N GLU A 10 7.16 -0.76 22.07
CA GLU A 10 7.27 -2.10 22.63
C GLU A 10 6.23 -2.32 23.75
N ARG A 11 6.04 -1.32 24.63
CA ARG A 11 5.04 -1.39 25.71
C ARG A 11 3.60 -1.35 25.20
N SER A 12 3.32 -0.50 24.22
CA SER A 12 1.95 -0.27 23.72
C SER A 12 1.47 -1.37 22.77
N TYR A 13 2.36 -1.93 21.96
CA TYR A 13 1.98 -2.84 20.87
C TYR A 13 2.64 -4.23 20.94
N GLY A 14 3.68 -4.40 21.75
CA GLY A 14 4.40 -5.67 21.89
C GLY A 14 4.94 -6.17 20.55
N THR A 15 4.85 -7.48 20.32
CA THR A 15 5.35 -8.13 19.10
C THR A 15 4.43 -7.94 17.88
N LYS A 16 3.23 -7.39 18.04
CA LYS A 16 2.26 -7.21 16.93
C LYS A 16 2.77 -6.33 15.80
N VAL A 17 3.72 -5.44 16.09
CA VAL A 17 4.31 -4.50 15.13
C VAL A 17 5.69 -4.95 14.61
N VAL A 18 6.17 -6.11 15.04
CA VAL A 18 7.44 -6.71 14.57
C VAL A 18 7.17 -7.40 13.23
N THR A 19 7.22 -6.61 12.16
CA THR A 19 6.88 -7.05 10.81
C THR A 19 7.84 -6.45 9.78
N ALA A 20 7.90 -7.06 8.59
CA ALA A 20 8.60 -6.53 7.43
C ALA A 20 7.58 -6.04 6.39
N SER A 21 7.87 -4.91 5.75
CA SER A 21 7.04 -4.28 4.71
C SER A 21 7.91 -3.61 3.66
N ILE A 22 7.32 -3.32 2.50
CA ILE A 22 7.88 -2.40 1.52
C ILE A 22 7.18 -1.05 1.67
N HIS A 23 7.96 0.03 1.75
CA HIS A 23 7.43 1.39 1.65
C HIS A 23 7.90 2.04 0.35
N ILE A 24 6.95 2.39 -0.51
CA ILE A 24 7.24 3.07 -1.77
C ILE A 24 7.16 4.58 -1.54
N ASN A 25 8.25 5.29 -1.85
CA ASN A 25 8.36 6.73 -1.66
C ASN A 25 8.42 7.42 -3.03
N VAL A 26 7.48 8.32 -3.32
CA VAL A 26 7.45 9.09 -4.58
C VAL A 26 7.63 10.57 -4.27
N GLY A 27 8.65 11.19 -4.87
CA GLY A 27 8.98 12.59 -4.64
C GLY A 27 7.94 13.53 -5.25
N ILE A 28 7.35 14.38 -4.41
CA ILE A 28 6.41 15.43 -4.80
C ILE A 28 6.73 16.66 -3.95
N SER A 29 7.29 17.69 -4.58
CA SER A 29 7.83 18.87 -3.87
C SER A 29 6.77 19.89 -3.50
N ASP A 30 5.68 19.99 -4.26
CA ASP A 30 4.56 20.87 -3.94
C ASP A 30 3.67 20.20 -2.87
N PRO A 31 3.54 20.78 -1.66
CA PRO A 31 2.76 20.19 -0.59
C PRO A 31 1.26 20.05 -0.90
N GLU A 32 0.68 20.90 -1.73
CA GLU A 32 -0.74 20.85 -2.07
C GLU A 32 -1.01 19.75 -3.11
N ILE A 33 -0.12 19.58 -4.09
CA ILE A 33 -0.13 18.41 -4.97
C ILE A 33 0.08 17.13 -4.16
N LEU A 34 1.00 17.15 -3.18
CA LEU A 34 1.25 16.01 -2.30
C LEU A 34 0.02 15.65 -1.46
N MET A 35 -0.73 16.62 -0.94
CA MET A 35 -1.98 16.33 -0.23
C MET A 35 -3.00 15.66 -1.15
N ARG A 36 -3.19 16.18 -2.38
CA ARG A 36 -4.08 15.55 -3.37
C ARG A 36 -3.65 14.12 -3.70
N ALA A 37 -2.36 13.92 -3.94
CA ALA A 37 -1.78 12.61 -4.20
C ALA A 37 -2.04 11.64 -3.03
N CYS A 38 -1.84 12.09 -1.79
CA CYS A 38 -2.15 11.28 -0.61
C CYS A 38 -3.65 10.95 -0.50
N ARG A 39 -4.56 11.87 -0.87
CA ARG A 39 -6.00 11.59 -0.88
C ARG A 39 -6.33 10.47 -1.87
N LEU A 40 -5.91 10.61 -3.13
CA LEU A 40 -6.16 9.63 -4.18
C LEU A 40 -5.55 8.26 -3.83
N VAL A 41 -4.25 8.22 -3.55
CA VAL A 41 -3.54 6.95 -3.31
C VAL A 41 -4.06 6.27 -2.03
N ARG A 42 -4.55 7.02 -1.04
CA ARG A 42 -5.19 6.42 0.14
C ARG A 42 -6.45 5.66 -0.23
N MET A 43 -7.30 6.19 -1.11
CA MET A 43 -8.52 5.48 -1.58
C MET A 43 -8.19 4.22 -2.36
N GLU A 44 -7.02 4.21 -3.02
CA GLU A 44 -6.56 3.09 -3.86
C GLU A 44 -5.56 2.17 -3.13
N ALA A 45 -5.16 2.50 -1.89
CA ALA A 45 -4.24 1.71 -1.07
C ALA A 45 -4.61 0.22 -0.96
N PRO A 46 -5.91 -0.16 -0.82
CA PRO A 46 -6.33 -1.57 -0.82
C PRO A 46 -5.89 -2.35 -2.07
N LEU A 47 -5.77 -1.70 -3.23
CA LEU A 47 -5.33 -2.35 -4.47
C LEU A 47 -3.85 -2.74 -4.40
N TYR A 48 -3.02 -1.85 -3.86
CA TYR A 48 -1.59 -2.11 -3.65
C TYR A 48 -1.36 -3.18 -2.57
N LEU A 49 -2.21 -3.23 -1.53
CA LEU A 49 -2.22 -4.34 -0.58
C LEU A 49 -2.59 -5.66 -1.27
N ALA A 50 -3.65 -5.65 -2.09
CA ALA A 50 -4.09 -6.82 -2.83
C ALA A 50 -3.02 -7.37 -3.78
N LEU A 51 -2.21 -6.50 -4.40
CA LEU A 51 -1.08 -6.91 -5.25
C LEU A 51 0.10 -7.47 -4.46
N SER A 52 0.33 -6.98 -3.24
CA SER A 52 1.55 -7.25 -2.47
C SER A 52 1.41 -8.30 -1.37
N ALA A 53 0.18 -8.69 -0.99
CA ALA A 53 -0.08 -9.58 0.12
C ALA A 53 0.78 -10.85 0.10
N SER A 54 1.51 -11.10 1.19
CA SER A 54 2.50 -12.18 1.30
C SER A 54 2.68 -12.72 2.72
N SER A 55 1.70 -12.49 3.60
CA SER A 55 1.79 -12.88 5.01
C SER A 55 0.58 -13.68 5.52
N PRO A 56 0.23 -14.84 4.92
CA PRO A 56 -0.97 -15.60 5.33
C PRO A 56 -0.79 -16.52 6.55
N PHE A 57 0.46 -16.70 7.00
CA PHE A 57 0.79 -17.64 8.08
C PHE A 57 1.39 -16.94 9.29
N LEU A 58 1.07 -17.44 10.48
CA LEU A 58 1.70 -17.08 11.75
C LEU A 58 1.76 -18.31 12.65
N ASP A 59 2.89 -18.56 13.30
CA ASP A 59 3.12 -19.72 14.17
C ASP A 59 2.75 -21.08 13.53
N GLY A 60 3.07 -21.21 12.23
CA GLY A 60 2.81 -22.43 11.45
C GLY A 60 1.33 -22.67 11.10
N LYS A 61 0.46 -21.66 11.24
CA LYS A 61 -0.98 -21.76 10.96
C LYS A 61 -1.44 -20.65 10.04
N THR A 62 -2.54 -20.89 9.32
CA THR A 62 -3.29 -19.83 8.63
C THR A 62 -3.88 -18.86 9.65
N THR A 63 -3.88 -17.57 9.31
CA THR A 63 -4.42 -16.52 10.18
C THR A 63 -5.83 -16.10 9.80
N GLY A 64 -6.31 -16.50 8.61
CA GLY A 64 -7.53 -15.99 7.99
C GLY A 64 -7.30 -14.71 7.17
N TYR A 65 -6.09 -14.15 7.18
CA TYR A 65 -5.70 -13.04 6.33
C TYR A 65 -4.78 -13.49 5.20
N HIS A 66 -4.86 -12.83 4.05
CA HIS A 66 -3.80 -12.87 3.04
C HIS A 66 -2.62 -11.94 3.44
N SER A 67 -2.92 -10.81 4.09
CA SER A 67 -1.94 -9.95 4.76
C SER A 67 -2.22 -9.89 6.26
N THR A 68 -1.64 -10.83 7.02
CA THR A 68 -1.65 -10.77 8.48
C THR A 68 -0.99 -9.49 8.97
N ARG A 69 0.06 -9.05 8.27
CA ARG A 69 0.78 -7.82 8.60
C ARG A 69 -0.18 -6.64 8.68
N TRP A 70 -0.98 -6.40 7.64
CA TRP A 70 -1.92 -5.28 7.66
C TRP A 70 -3.10 -5.53 8.59
N GLY A 71 -3.65 -6.75 8.62
CA GLY A 71 -4.75 -7.11 9.50
C GLY A 71 -4.44 -6.93 11.00
N MET A 72 -3.16 -7.00 11.39
CA MET A 72 -2.72 -6.76 12.77
C MET A 72 -2.15 -5.35 13.01
N PHE A 73 -1.73 -4.63 11.96
CA PHE A 73 -1.04 -3.36 12.13
C PHE A 73 -2.01 -2.28 12.62
N PRO A 74 -1.72 -1.61 13.75
CA PRO A 74 -2.62 -0.62 14.31
C PRO A 74 -2.64 0.66 13.45
N LYS A 75 -3.85 1.10 13.09
CA LYS A 75 -4.08 2.47 12.63
C LYS A 75 -3.92 3.42 13.81
N THR A 76 -3.11 4.46 13.68
CA THR A 76 -2.87 5.44 14.74
C THR A 76 -2.65 6.82 14.14
N PRO A 77 -3.37 7.85 14.61
CA PRO A 77 -4.61 7.82 15.41
C PRO A 77 -5.73 7.00 14.76
N SER A 78 -6.76 6.62 15.52
CA SER A 78 -7.87 5.79 15.03
C SER A 78 -8.65 6.46 13.91
N ASP A 79 -8.78 7.79 13.97
CA ASP A 79 -9.37 8.61 12.93
C ASP A 79 -8.30 9.53 12.32
N VAL A 80 -8.16 9.48 11.01
CA VAL A 80 -7.21 10.29 10.23
C VAL A 80 -7.96 10.83 9.02
N PRO A 81 -8.16 12.15 8.89
CA PRO A 81 -8.96 12.72 7.83
C PRO A 81 -8.27 12.60 6.46
N LEU A 82 -9.03 12.84 5.39
CA LEU A 82 -8.46 13.26 4.12
C LEU A 82 -8.07 14.73 4.26
N PHE A 83 -6.77 14.99 4.38
CA PHE A 83 -6.27 16.35 4.54
C PHE A 83 -6.56 17.16 3.28
N GLU A 84 -7.32 18.24 3.42
CA GLU A 84 -7.72 19.13 2.32
C GLU A 84 -6.54 19.96 1.79
N SER A 85 -5.63 20.37 2.68
CA SER A 85 -4.46 21.19 2.38
C SER A 85 -3.29 20.88 3.30
N HIS A 86 -2.08 21.35 2.96
CA HIS A 86 -0.92 21.18 3.83
C HIS A 86 -1.11 21.88 5.18
N ARG A 87 -1.81 23.02 5.19
CA ARG A 87 -2.20 23.72 6.43
C ARG A 87 -3.10 22.85 7.31
N HIS A 88 -4.12 22.20 6.74
CA HIS A 88 -4.98 21.27 7.49
C HIS A 88 -4.14 20.12 8.07
N PHE A 89 -3.20 19.56 7.29
CA PHE A 89 -2.28 18.53 7.80
C PHE A 89 -1.45 19.03 9.00
N ILE A 90 -0.88 20.24 8.95
CA ILE A 90 -0.11 20.80 10.07
C ILE A 90 -0.99 20.93 11.31
N GLN A 91 -2.13 21.61 11.19
CA GLN A 91 -3.05 21.87 12.31
C GLN A 91 -3.49 20.58 12.99
N TRP A 92 -3.94 19.60 12.20
CA TRP A 92 -4.39 18.32 12.73
C TRP A 92 -3.26 17.56 13.46
N ASN A 93 -2.02 17.60 12.96
CA ASN A 93 -0.91 16.93 13.65
C ASN A 93 -0.55 17.63 14.97
N GLU A 94 -0.58 18.95 15.01
CA GLU A 94 -0.37 19.72 16.25
C GLU A 94 -1.45 19.40 17.30
N GLU A 95 -2.71 19.32 16.88
CA GLU A 95 -3.85 18.94 17.74
C GLU A 95 -3.68 17.52 18.32
N GLN A 96 -3.31 16.54 17.48
CA GLN A 96 -3.11 15.17 17.92
C GLN A 96 -1.91 14.98 18.86
N LEU A 97 -0.85 15.77 18.66
CA LEU A 97 0.28 15.80 19.59
C LEU A 97 -0.10 16.45 20.93
N ALA A 98 -0.85 17.56 20.90
CA ALA A 98 -1.35 18.23 22.10
C ALA A 98 -2.32 17.35 22.89
N ALA A 99 -3.16 16.56 22.20
CA ALA A 99 -4.09 15.61 22.79
C ALA A 99 -3.42 14.31 23.28
N GLY A 100 -2.15 14.07 22.94
CA GLY A 100 -1.42 12.86 23.30
C GLY A 100 -1.89 11.60 22.55
N THR A 101 -2.69 11.74 21.50
CA THR A 101 -3.11 10.62 20.63
C THR A 101 -1.96 10.12 19.75
N MET A 102 -0.93 10.97 19.57
CA MET A 102 0.38 10.60 19.04
C MET A 102 1.49 11.02 20.01
N PHE A 103 2.51 10.17 20.17
CA PHE A 103 3.70 10.50 20.95
C PHE A 103 4.63 11.45 20.19
N ASN A 104 4.75 11.24 18.89
CA ASN A 104 5.41 12.14 17.96
C ASN A 104 4.84 11.93 16.55
N ILE A 105 5.27 12.76 15.60
CA ILE A 105 4.80 12.74 14.21
C ILE A 105 5.01 11.41 13.48
N ARG A 106 5.89 10.51 13.99
CA ARG A 106 6.14 9.18 13.41
C ARG A 106 5.06 8.15 13.80
N HIS A 107 4.23 8.44 14.82
CA HIS A 107 3.05 7.64 15.18
C HIS A 107 1.88 7.81 14.23
N LEU A 108 1.97 8.67 13.21
CA LEU A 108 1.01 8.65 12.11
C LEU A 108 1.18 7.37 11.30
N TRP A 109 0.35 6.39 11.63
CA TRP A 109 0.27 5.04 11.11
C TRP A 109 -1.02 4.87 10.33
N THR A 110 -0.88 5.06 9.03
CA THR A 110 -1.93 4.93 8.02
C THR A 110 -1.30 4.33 6.76
N SER A 111 -2.11 3.82 5.85
CA SER A 111 -1.70 3.17 4.60
C SER A 111 -0.86 4.07 3.70
N VAL A 112 -1.17 5.37 3.68
CA VAL A 112 -0.47 6.39 2.88
C VAL A 112 -0.27 7.62 3.73
N ARG A 113 0.95 8.19 3.72
CA ARG A 113 1.19 9.47 4.41
C ARG A 113 2.15 10.37 3.64
N PRO A 114 2.04 11.69 3.82
CA PRO A 114 3.10 12.58 3.40
C PRO A 114 4.32 12.43 4.32
N ASN A 115 5.51 12.59 3.74
CA ASN A 115 6.76 12.49 4.47
C ASN A 115 7.78 13.54 3.97
N GLY A 116 8.78 13.82 4.80
CA GLY A 116 9.75 14.88 4.56
C GLY A 116 10.79 14.98 5.64
N ASN A 117 11.69 15.95 5.49
CA ASN A 117 12.83 16.13 6.39
C ASN A 117 12.39 16.67 7.76
N ARG A 118 11.39 17.56 7.78
CA ARG A 118 10.87 18.20 9.00
C ARG A 118 9.35 18.18 9.04
N ARG A 119 8.78 17.00 9.25
CA ARG A 119 7.33 16.82 9.39
C ARG A 119 6.76 17.53 10.63
N PRO A 120 5.55 18.12 10.56
CA PRO A 120 4.67 18.18 9.38
C PRO A 120 4.98 19.34 8.41
N TYR A 121 5.94 20.22 8.71
CA TYR A 121 6.14 21.52 8.04
C TYR A 121 6.91 21.48 6.71
N ASP A 122 7.81 20.53 6.53
CA ASP A 122 8.61 20.34 5.31
C ASP A 122 8.40 18.90 4.82
N LEU A 123 7.70 18.79 3.69
CA LEU A 123 7.25 17.55 3.06
C LEU A 123 7.74 17.52 1.62
N ASN A 124 8.19 16.37 1.16
CA ASN A 124 8.78 16.22 -0.17
C ASN A 124 8.47 14.90 -0.86
N ARG A 125 7.67 14.03 -0.23
CA ARG A 125 7.31 12.73 -0.82
C ARG A 125 6.02 12.17 -0.25
N LEU A 126 5.32 11.43 -1.09
CA LEU A 126 4.28 10.49 -0.70
C LEU A 126 4.95 9.19 -0.26
N GLU A 127 4.48 8.58 0.84
CA GLU A 127 4.94 7.29 1.33
C GLU A 127 3.76 6.32 1.40
N LEU A 128 3.69 5.36 0.46
CA LEU A 128 2.78 4.21 0.50
C LEU A 128 3.38 3.13 1.40
N ARG A 129 2.65 2.70 2.42
CA ARG A 129 3.16 1.88 3.53
C ARG A 129 2.34 0.62 3.79
N ILE A 130 1.30 0.40 2.99
CA ILE A 130 0.39 -0.72 3.13
C ILE A 130 0.94 -2.02 2.51
N CYS A 131 2.01 -1.97 1.72
CA CYS A 131 2.50 -3.16 1.05
C CYS A 131 3.16 -4.14 2.02
N ASP A 132 2.88 -5.43 1.86
CA ASP A 132 3.70 -6.48 2.45
C ASP A 132 5.07 -6.56 1.75
N LEU A 133 5.93 -7.46 2.22
CA LEU A 133 7.19 -7.74 1.55
C LEU A 133 6.93 -8.36 0.18
N MET A 134 7.45 -7.73 -0.88
CA MET A 134 7.49 -8.30 -2.22
C MET A 134 8.94 -8.65 -2.56
N VAL A 135 9.23 -9.95 -2.62
CA VAL A 135 10.60 -10.45 -2.88
C VAL A 135 10.97 -10.43 -4.36
N ASP A 136 9.98 -10.53 -5.25
CA ASP A 136 10.20 -10.43 -6.69
C ASP A 136 10.35 -8.95 -7.11
N PRO A 137 11.55 -8.50 -7.51
CA PRO A 137 11.76 -7.11 -7.91
C PRO A 137 10.99 -6.73 -9.18
N ILE A 138 10.70 -7.68 -10.08
CA ILE A 138 9.94 -7.41 -11.31
C ILE A 138 8.48 -7.10 -10.95
N ALA A 139 7.89 -7.87 -10.04
CA ALA A 139 6.56 -7.60 -9.50
C ALA A 139 6.53 -6.26 -8.74
N LEU A 140 7.54 -5.96 -7.93
CA LEU A 140 7.64 -4.69 -7.21
C LEU A 140 7.75 -3.49 -8.17
N LEU A 141 8.56 -3.59 -9.23
CA LEU A 141 8.65 -2.55 -10.26
C LEU A 141 7.31 -2.32 -10.96
N ALA A 142 6.51 -3.36 -11.15
CA ALA A 142 5.19 -3.23 -11.75
C ALA A 142 4.19 -2.49 -10.85
N VAL A 143 4.24 -2.75 -9.54
CA VAL A 143 3.47 -2.02 -8.54
C VAL A 143 3.91 -0.55 -8.48
N MET A 144 5.22 -0.28 -8.54
CA MET A 144 5.75 1.08 -8.65
C MET A 144 5.28 1.80 -9.92
N ALA A 145 5.34 1.13 -11.08
CA ALA A 145 4.91 1.70 -12.35
C ALA A 145 3.41 2.03 -12.36
N LEU A 146 2.57 1.21 -11.74
CA LEU A 146 1.13 1.47 -11.57
C LEU A 146 0.91 2.75 -10.74
N LEU A 147 1.59 2.85 -9.59
CA LEU A 147 1.53 4.03 -8.72
C LEU A 147 2.04 5.29 -9.43
N GLU A 148 3.19 5.20 -10.10
CA GLU A 148 3.80 6.32 -10.82
C GLU A 148 2.89 6.83 -11.94
N ALA A 149 2.35 5.93 -12.77
CA ALA A 149 1.43 6.32 -13.85
C ALA A 149 0.16 6.99 -13.31
N ARG A 150 -0.39 6.49 -12.19
CA ARG A 150 -1.55 7.09 -11.53
C ARG A 150 -1.26 8.47 -10.95
N LEU A 151 -0.09 8.66 -10.34
CA LEU A 151 0.34 9.96 -9.83
C LEU A 151 0.60 10.97 -10.96
N ILE A 152 1.20 10.55 -12.08
CA ILE A 152 1.37 11.38 -13.27
C ILE A 152 0.01 11.83 -13.82
N GLN A 153 -0.99 10.94 -13.83
CA GLN A 153 -2.35 11.30 -14.24
C GLN A 153 -2.94 12.39 -13.35
N LEU A 154 -2.85 12.24 -12.02
CA LEU A 154 -3.30 13.25 -11.05
C LEU A 154 -2.57 14.59 -11.19
N ILE A 155 -1.26 14.56 -11.48
CA ILE A 155 -0.48 15.79 -11.68
C ILE A 155 -0.93 16.54 -12.93
N HIS A 156 -1.27 15.81 -14.01
CA HIS A 156 -1.78 16.40 -15.24
C HIS A 156 -3.25 16.81 -15.16
N ASP A 157 -4.05 16.12 -14.34
CA ASP A 157 -5.46 16.40 -14.11
C ASP A 157 -5.75 16.62 -12.62
N PRO A 158 -5.65 17.87 -12.14
CA PRO A 158 -5.99 18.24 -10.78
C PRO A 158 -7.43 17.92 -10.34
N SER A 159 -8.35 17.67 -11.28
CA SER A 159 -9.72 17.30 -10.95
C SER A 159 -9.83 15.86 -10.42
N LEU A 160 -8.81 15.02 -10.67
CA LEU A 160 -8.69 13.69 -10.08
C LEU A 160 -8.38 13.77 -8.59
N ASP A 161 -9.40 14.12 -7.82
CA ASP A 161 -9.36 14.29 -6.37
C ASP A 161 -10.62 13.65 -5.75
N PRO A 162 -10.48 12.67 -4.84
CA PRO A 162 -11.62 12.03 -4.18
C PRO A 162 -12.59 13.02 -3.52
N LEU A 163 -12.10 14.16 -3.02
CA LEU A 163 -12.98 15.16 -2.41
C LEU A 163 -13.79 15.96 -3.44
N GLU A 164 -13.35 16.01 -4.70
CA GLU A 164 -13.98 16.78 -5.77
C GLU A 164 -14.94 15.92 -6.59
N ILE A 165 -14.46 14.81 -7.17
CA ILE A 165 -15.21 14.07 -8.21
C ILE A 165 -16.02 12.89 -7.69
N SER A 166 -15.78 12.43 -6.45
CA SER A 166 -16.58 11.34 -5.89
C SER A 166 -18.06 11.72 -5.84
N THR A 167 -18.94 10.82 -6.27
CA THR A 167 -20.40 11.00 -6.23
C THR A 167 -20.99 10.66 -4.86
N ILE A 168 -20.16 10.29 -3.88
CA ILE A 168 -20.58 10.14 -2.48
C ILE A 168 -21.14 11.48 -1.96
N PRO A 169 -22.24 11.46 -1.17
CA PRO A 169 -22.91 12.69 -0.73
C PRO A 169 -21.97 13.73 -0.12
N ALA A 170 -22.09 14.98 -0.58
CA ALA A 170 -21.13 16.05 -0.27
C ALA A 170 -21.11 16.45 1.21
N ASN A 171 -22.21 16.26 1.95
CA ASN A 171 -22.33 16.65 3.35
C ASN A 171 -21.41 15.87 4.30
N ASN A 172 -20.97 14.67 3.91
CA ASN A 172 -20.13 13.78 4.72
C ASN A 172 -19.07 13.03 3.89
N ARG A 173 -18.80 13.47 2.65
CA ARG A 173 -17.91 12.81 1.69
C ARG A 173 -16.58 12.36 2.27
N SER A 174 -15.88 13.24 3.00
CA SER A 174 -14.57 12.89 3.59
C SER A 174 -14.68 11.74 4.59
N ALA A 175 -15.66 11.78 5.49
CA ALA A 175 -15.88 10.73 6.48
C ALA A 175 -16.31 9.41 5.83
N ASP A 176 -17.20 9.47 4.85
CA ASP A 176 -17.68 8.29 4.12
C ASP A 176 -16.56 7.63 3.30
N LEU A 177 -15.72 8.43 2.65
CA LEU A 177 -14.54 7.94 1.92
C LEU A 177 -13.52 7.26 2.85
N ILE A 178 -13.32 7.80 4.05
CA ILE A 178 -12.45 7.19 5.08
C ILE A 178 -13.04 5.86 5.54
N ALA A 179 -14.32 5.83 5.90
CA ALA A 179 -14.99 4.61 6.36
C ALA A 179 -15.00 3.53 5.28
N LEU A 180 -15.26 3.92 4.03
CA LEU A 180 -15.17 3.07 2.85
C LEU A 180 -13.76 2.49 2.67
N THR A 181 -12.74 3.34 2.75
CA THR A 181 -11.35 2.91 2.55
C THR A 181 -10.87 2.01 3.67
N ASP A 182 -11.20 2.31 4.93
CA ASP A 182 -10.89 1.45 6.06
C ASP A 182 -11.53 0.06 5.90
N ALA A 183 -12.80 0.00 5.44
CA ALA A 183 -13.47 -1.26 5.13
C ALA A 183 -12.80 -2.01 3.97
N ASN A 184 -12.39 -1.30 2.92
CA ASN A 184 -11.67 -1.89 1.80
C ASN A 184 -10.28 -2.41 2.21
N GLU A 185 -9.55 -1.70 3.08
CA GLU A 185 -8.26 -2.13 3.60
C GLU A 185 -8.38 -3.42 4.42
N ILE A 186 -9.44 -3.55 5.24
CA ILE A 186 -9.75 -4.78 5.98
C ILE A 186 -10.06 -5.93 5.00
N ALA A 187 -10.96 -5.71 4.04
CA ALA A 187 -11.33 -6.73 3.06
C ALA A 187 -10.12 -7.18 2.21
N ALA A 188 -9.26 -6.24 1.80
CA ALA A 188 -8.03 -6.54 1.07
C ALA A 188 -6.99 -7.27 1.95
N ALA A 189 -6.91 -6.98 3.25
CA ALA A 189 -6.08 -7.76 4.15
C ALA A 189 -6.56 -9.21 4.27
N GLU A 190 -7.88 -9.43 4.30
CA GLU A 190 -8.50 -10.75 4.41
C GLU A 190 -8.35 -11.57 3.11
N SER A 191 -8.74 -11.01 1.97
CA SER A 191 -8.91 -11.77 0.71
C SER A 191 -8.10 -11.22 -0.48
N SER A 192 -7.36 -10.11 -0.31
CA SER A 192 -6.48 -9.52 -1.33
C SER A 192 -7.17 -9.30 -2.69
N LEU A 193 -6.71 -9.94 -3.77
CA LEU A 193 -7.24 -9.84 -5.13
C LEU A 193 -8.71 -10.28 -5.24
N ASP A 194 -9.18 -11.13 -4.33
CA ASP A 194 -10.55 -11.64 -4.29
C ASP A 194 -11.46 -10.85 -3.34
N ALA A 195 -10.93 -9.78 -2.72
CA ALA A 195 -11.73 -8.91 -1.88
C ALA A 195 -12.80 -8.19 -2.69
N GLN A 196 -14.05 -8.21 -2.20
CA GLN A 196 -15.10 -7.32 -2.68
C GLN A 196 -14.91 -5.95 -2.02
N LEU A 197 -14.57 -4.97 -2.84
CA LEU A 197 -14.32 -3.59 -2.44
C LEU A 197 -15.48 -2.70 -2.90
N ARG A 198 -15.48 -1.47 -2.38
CA ARG A 198 -16.33 -0.40 -2.86
C ARG A 198 -15.46 0.65 -3.56
N HIS A 199 -15.78 0.97 -4.81
CA HIS A 199 -15.04 1.97 -5.58
C HIS A 199 -15.27 3.38 -5.00
N TRP A 200 -14.21 4.18 -4.84
CA TRP A 200 -14.28 5.47 -4.14
C TRP A 200 -15.02 6.56 -4.94
N GLU A 201 -15.03 6.45 -6.26
CA GLU A 201 -15.64 7.45 -7.14
C GLU A 201 -17.17 7.37 -7.13
N ASP A 202 -17.75 6.18 -7.30
CA ASP A 202 -19.19 5.99 -7.52
C ASP A 202 -19.88 5.11 -6.44
N GLY A 203 -19.10 4.53 -5.53
CA GLY A 203 -19.61 3.66 -4.47
C GLY A 203 -20.05 2.26 -4.94
N ARG A 204 -19.78 1.86 -6.20
CA ARG A 204 -20.15 0.52 -6.69
C ARG A 204 -19.32 -0.58 -6.03
N LEU A 205 -19.90 -1.77 -5.93
CA LEU A 205 -19.14 -2.96 -5.51
C LEU A 205 -18.30 -3.49 -6.67
N ILE A 206 -17.05 -3.85 -6.41
CA ILE A 206 -16.09 -4.33 -7.41
C ILE A 206 -15.07 -5.26 -6.74
N LEU A 207 -14.61 -6.31 -7.44
CA LEU A 207 -13.50 -7.11 -6.93
C LEU A 207 -12.18 -6.35 -7.08
N ALA A 208 -11.26 -6.50 -6.11
CA ALA A 208 -9.95 -5.86 -6.16
C ALA A 208 -9.21 -6.16 -7.48
N ARG A 209 -9.24 -7.41 -7.96
CA ARG A 209 -8.67 -7.81 -9.26
C ARG A 209 -9.24 -7.05 -10.45
N ASP A 210 -10.55 -6.80 -10.45
CA ASP A 210 -11.24 -6.12 -11.55
C ASP A 210 -10.94 -4.62 -11.51
N TRP A 211 -10.88 -4.03 -10.32
CA TRP A 211 -10.50 -2.63 -10.17
C TRP A 211 -9.04 -2.39 -10.57
N ILE A 212 -8.12 -3.28 -10.20
CA ILE A 212 -6.71 -3.22 -10.66
C ILE A 212 -6.65 -3.33 -12.19
N GLU A 213 -7.46 -4.19 -12.80
CA GLU A 213 -7.54 -4.34 -14.25
C GLU A 213 -8.03 -3.05 -14.93
N GLU A 214 -9.11 -2.44 -14.43
CA GLU A 214 -9.61 -1.15 -14.92
C GLU A 214 -8.54 -0.06 -14.80
N LEU A 215 -7.91 0.06 -13.62
CA LEU A 215 -6.85 1.05 -13.36
C LEU A 215 -5.64 0.81 -14.27
N TYR A 216 -5.25 -0.45 -14.50
CA TYR A 216 -4.19 -0.81 -15.44
C TYR A 216 -4.48 -0.25 -16.83
N GLN A 217 -5.72 -0.45 -17.35
CA GLN A 217 -6.09 0.02 -18.68
C GLN A 217 -6.11 1.55 -18.74
N GLU A 218 -6.59 2.19 -17.68
CA GLU A 218 -6.66 3.64 -17.55
C GLU A 218 -5.27 4.29 -17.60
N VAL A 219 -4.30 3.75 -16.85
CA VAL A 219 -2.96 4.37 -16.75
C VAL A 219 -1.99 3.92 -17.83
N TRP A 220 -2.30 2.87 -18.60
CA TRP A 220 -1.41 2.36 -19.65
C TRP A 220 -1.02 3.42 -20.70
N PRO A 221 -1.94 4.27 -21.22
CA PRO A 221 -1.57 5.36 -22.13
C PRO A 221 -0.59 6.36 -21.51
N VAL A 222 -0.73 6.64 -20.20
CA VAL A 222 0.18 7.51 -19.45
C VAL A 222 1.56 6.87 -19.38
N ALA A 223 1.65 5.62 -18.93
CA ALA A 223 2.90 4.88 -18.85
C ALA A 223 3.59 4.74 -20.22
N LYS A 224 2.82 4.55 -21.30
CA LYS A 224 3.36 4.47 -22.67
C LYS A 224 3.93 5.80 -23.13
N LYS A 225 3.21 6.90 -22.90
CA LYS A 225 3.68 8.26 -23.23
C LYS A 225 4.98 8.61 -22.53
N HIS A 226 5.16 8.12 -21.30
CA HIS A 226 6.35 8.34 -20.47
C HIS A 226 7.43 7.25 -20.62
N GLY A 227 7.23 6.25 -21.49
CA GLY A 227 8.27 5.28 -21.86
C GLY A 227 8.47 4.10 -20.90
N PHE A 228 7.56 3.85 -19.95
CA PHE A 228 7.71 2.80 -18.94
C PHE A 228 6.57 1.77 -18.91
N SER A 229 5.69 1.76 -19.93
CA SER A 229 4.55 0.82 -20.00
C SER A 229 4.94 -0.66 -19.95
N CYS A 230 6.17 -1.03 -20.33
CA CYS A 230 6.66 -2.41 -20.23
C CYS A 230 6.66 -2.91 -18.78
N PHE A 231 6.94 -2.03 -17.81
CA PHE A 231 6.95 -2.35 -16.39
C PHE A 231 5.56 -2.64 -15.84
N LEU A 232 4.46 -2.24 -16.50
CA LEU A 232 3.11 -2.58 -16.04
C LEU A 232 2.77 -4.05 -16.27
N SER A 233 3.33 -4.67 -17.31
CA SER A 233 2.94 -6.02 -17.76
C SER A 233 2.94 -7.12 -16.68
N PRO A 234 3.86 -7.14 -15.67
CA PRO A 234 3.81 -8.13 -14.60
C PRO A 234 2.54 -8.07 -13.73
N ILE A 235 1.83 -6.92 -13.67
CA ILE A 235 0.52 -6.85 -12.99
C ILE A 235 -0.45 -7.89 -13.54
N LYS A 236 -0.48 -8.11 -14.87
CA LYS A 236 -1.34 -9.12 -15.50
C LYS A 236 -1.01 -10.55 -15.03
N LYS A 237 0.28 -10.81 -14.79
CA LYS A 237 0.73 -12.10 -14.24
C LYS A 237 0.19 -12.28 -12.83
N ILE A 238 0.31 -11.27 -11.97
CA ILE A 238 -0.22 -11.28 -10.59
C ILE A 238 -1.74 -11.49 -10.60
N LEU A 239 -2.49 -10.80 -11.46
CA LEU A 239 -3.95 -10.96 -11.56
C LEU A 239 -4.36 -12.37 -12.00
N ARG A 240 -3.58 -13.01 -12.88
CA ARG A 240 -3.84 -14.37 -13.38
C ARG A 240 -3.45 -15.46 -12.38
N GLU A 241 -2.28 -15.33 -11.77
CA GLU A 241 -1.65 -16.39 -10.96
C GLU A 241 -1.89 -16.22 -9.46
N GLY A 242 -2.33 -15.04 -9.04
CA GLY A 242 -2.44 -14.64 -7.65
C GLY A 242 -1.16 -13.99 -7.12
N ASN A 243 -1.30 -13.21 -6.04
CA ASN A 243 -0.16 -12.73 -5.26
C ASN A 243 0.48 -13.89 -4.45
N THR A 244 1.58 -13.60 -3.76
CA THR A 244 2.31 -14.59 -2.96
C THR A 244 1.43 -15.28 -1.92
N ALA A 245 0.59 -14.54 -1.20
CA ALA A 245 -0.31 -15.12 -0.21
C ALA A 245 -1.32 -16.10 -0.85
N SER A 246 -1.94 -15.74 -1.97
CA SER A 246 -2.86 -16.60 -2.70
C SER A 246 -2.18 -17.89 -3.17
N GLN A 247 -0.94 -17.81 -3.69
CA GLN A 247 -0.19 -18.99 -4.14
C GLN A 247 0.16 -19.92 -2.97
N TRP A 248 0.61 -19.37 -1.83
CA TRP A 248 0.92 -20.15 -0.64
C TRP A 248 -0.32 -20.79 0.01
N LEU A 249 -1.43 -20.06 0.07
CA LEU A 249 -2.70 -20.59 0.55
C LEU A 249 -3.25 -21.68 -0.37
N GLN A 250 -3.04 -21.58 -1.68
CA GLN A 250 -3.40 -22.62 -2.63
C GLN A 250 -2.57 -23.89 -2.46
N LEU A 251 -1.27 -23.79 -2.19
CA LEU A 251 -0.45 -24.96 -1.82
C LEU A 251 -0.94 -25.59 -0.52
N HIS A 252 -1.30 -24.76 0.45
CA HIS A 252 -1.81 -25.25 1.72
C HIS A 252 -3.17 -25.94 1.59
N SER A 253 -4.07 -25.42 0.75
CA SER A 253 -5.41 -25.99 0.53
C SER A 253 -5.37 -27.39 -0.10
N VAL A 254 -4.30 -27.72 -0.84
CA VAL A 254 -4.05 -29.06 -1.40
C VAL A 254 -3.21 -29.97 -0.49
N GLY A 255 -2.97 -29.57 0.76
CA GLY A 255 -2.39 -30.41 1.81
C GLY A 255 -0.92 -30.16 2.14
N VAL A 256 -0.28 -29.12 1.59
CA VAL A 256 1.09 -28.77 1.96
C VAL A 256 1.09 -28.04 3.31
N ASP A 257 1.86 -28.52 4.29
CA ASP A 257 1.98 -27.87 5.60
C ASP A 257 2.62 -26.46 5.47
N PRO A 258 2.16 -25.43 6.22
CA PRO A 258 2.69 -24.07 6.13
C PRO A 258 4.22 -23.99 6.30
N ARG A 259 4.83 -24.83 7.15
CA ARG A 259 6.29 -24.87 7.30
C ARG A 259 6.97 -25.33 6.01
N GLN A 260 6.39 -26.32 5.32
CA GLN A 260 6.91 -26.78 4.03
C GLN A 260 6.73 -25.73 2.94
N VAL A 261 5.60 -25.01 2.91
CA VAL A 261 5.41 -23.86 2.01
C VAL A 261 6.52 -22.81 2.23
N MET A 262 6.83 -22.48 3.48
CA MET A 262 7.89 -21.52 3.79
C MET A 262 9.29 -22.02 3.38
N ILE A 263 9.60 -23.31 3.59
CA ILE A 263 10.88 -23.89 3.15
C ILE A 263 11.03 -23.77 1.63
N GLN A 264 9.98 -24.12 0.88
CA GLN A 264 9.97 -23.99 -0.59
C GLN A 264 10.10 -22.52 -1.02
N ALA A 265 9.41 -21.59 -0.35
CA ALA A 265 9.51 -20.17 -0.63
C ALA A 265 10.94 -19.63 -0.42
N ILE A 266 11.62 -20.04 0.65
CA ILE A 266 13.02 -19.66 0.92
C ILE A 266 13.95 -20.16 -0.19
N GLN A 267 13.79 -21.41 -0.61
CA GLN A 267 14.59 -22.00 -1.70
C GLN A 267 14.33 -21.28 -3.03
N SER A 268 13.05 -21.09 -3.38
CA SER A 268 12.67 -20.38 -4.61
C SER A 268 13.17 -18.95 -4.64
N MET A 269 13.16 -18.24 -3.50
CA MET A 269 13.70 -16.88 -3.40
C MET A 269 15.22 -16.88 -3.62
N ALA A 270 15.97 -17.79 -2.99
CA ALA A 270 17.41 -17.90 -3.17
C ALA A 270 17.80 -18.24 -4.61
N GLU A 271 17.04 -19.13 -5.27
CA GLU A 271 17.23 -19.44 -6.69
C GLU A 271 16.93 -18.23 -7.58
N GLN A 272 15.85 -17.50 -7.31
CA GLN A 272 15.48 -16.31 -8.06
C GLN A 272 16.54 -15.19 -7.93
N GLU A 273 17.07 -14.96 -6.72
CA GLU A 273 18.14 -13.99 -6.49
C GLU A 273 19.40 -14.35 -7.28
N SER A 274 19.82 -15.61 -7.24
CA SER A 274 20.97 -16.11 -8.01
C SER A 274 20.79 -15.92 -9.52
N LEU A 275 19.61 -16.25 -10.06
CA LEU A 275 19.31 -16.07 -11.48
C LEU A 275 19.30 -14.59 -11.90
N LEU A 276 18.78 -13.70 -11.04
CA LEU A 276 18.77 -12.26 -11.30
C LEU A 276 20.18 -11.68 -11.27
N GLU A 277 21.01 -12.11 -10.32
CA GLU A 277 22.43 -11.73 -10.25
C GLU A 277 23.15 -12.10 -11.54
N ASP A 278 23.00 -13.35 -12.00
CA ASP A 278 23.62 -13.82 -13.25
C ASP A 278 23.15 -13.00 -14.47
N GLN A 279 21.85 -12.74 -14.60
CA GLN A 279 21.29 -12.03 -15.76
C GLN A 279 21.64 -10.54 -15.79
N LEU A 280 21.64 -9.86 -14.64
CA LEU A 280 21.90 -8.42 -14.56
C LEU A 280 23.41 -8.11 -14.58
N CYS A 281 24.21 -8.88 -13.84
CA CYS A 281 25.65 -8.61 -13.71
C CYS A 281 26.45 -9.01 -14.96
N GLN A 282 26.01 -9.98 -15.75
CA GLN A 282 26.67 -10.30 -17.03
C GLN A 282 26.54 -9.16 -18.05
N SER A 283 25.50 -8.32 -17.97
CA SER A 283 25.31 -7.17 -18.87
C SER A 283 26.30 -6.01 -18.63
N LEU A 284 26.97 -5.98 -17.47
CA LEU A 284 27.90 -4.91 -17.07
C LEU A 284 29.36 -5.17 -17.47
N VAL A 285 29.67 -6.34 -18.03
CA VAL A 285 31.04 -6.75 -18.41
C VAL A 285 31.24 -6.79 -19.94
N ALA A 286 30.32 -6.20 -20.72
CA ALA A 286 30.38 -6.14 -22.19
C ALA A 286 30.64 -4.72 -22.71
#